data_AF-A0A2L0XC44-F1
#
_entry.id   AF-A0A2L0XC44-F1
#
_cell.length_a   1.000
_cell.length_b   1.000
_cell.length_c   1.000
_cell.angle_alpha   90.00
_cell.angle_beta   90.00
_cell.angle_gamma   90.00
#
_symmetry.space_group_name_H-M   'P 1'
#
loop_
_entity.id
_entity.type
_entity.pdbx_description
1 polymer ?
#
loop_
_entity_poly.entity_id
_entity_poly.type
_entity_poly.pdbx_seq_one_letter_code
_entity_poly.pdbx_strand_id
1 'polypeptide(L)'
;MEIKFQEQDRYDINNEGLLFHAIVDGEQVTCVVTREALWEGFSADQVLSLEEAFRAGRETIERAALVLIEQGVPQPIVVKRAHVAPV
;
A
#
# COMPACT_ATOMS: atom_id res chain seq x y z
N MET A 1 -7.48 -18.89 -0.31
CA MET A 1 -6.95 -17.76 0.44
C MET A 1 -7.94 -16.63 0.32
N GLU A 2 -8.52 -16.21 1.44
CA GLU A 2 -9.38 -15.03 1.54
C GLU A 2 -8.51 -13.84 1.98
N ILE A 3 -8.52 -12.75 1.21
CA ILE A 3 -7.77 -11.53 1.51
C ILE A 3 -8.73 -10.35 1.55
N LYS A 4 -8.68 -9.57 2.63
CA LYS A 4 -9.50 -8.36 2.82
C LYS A 4 -8.62 -7.22 3.31
N PHE A 5 -8.65 -6.08 2.61
CA PHE A 5 -7.97 -4.87 3.09
C PHE A 5 -8.88 -4.10 4.04
N GLN A 6 -8.31 -3.62 5.15
CA GLN A 6 -9.07 -2.88 6.16
C GLN A 6 -9.06 -1.39 5.84
N GLU A 7 -10.25 -0.79 5.85
CA GLU A 7 -10.37 0.67 5.97
C GLU A 7 -9.96 1.10 7.36
N GLN A 8 -9.07 2.09 7.43
CA GLN A 8 -8.62 2.68 8.68
C GLN A 8 -8.97 4.17 8.69
N ASP A 9 -9.40 4.66 9.86
CA ASP A 9 -9.68 6.09 10.06
C ASP A 9 -8.39 6.92 9.99
N ARG A 10 -7.26 6.33 10.42
CA ARG A 10 -5.92 6.91 10.36
C ARG A 10 -4.92 5.80 10.05
N TYR A 11 -3.88 6.16 9.30
CA TYR A 11 -2.79 5.25 8.97
C TYR A 11 -1.51 5.66 9.69
N ASP A 12 -0.80 4.68 10.21
CA ASP A 12 0.53 4.91 10.78
C ASP A 12 1.54 5.16 9.67
N ILE A 13 2.55 5.97 9.96
CA ILE A 13 3.60 6.34 9.01
C ILE A 13 4.95 6.07 9.66
N ASN A 14 5.84 5.39 8.92
CA ASN A 14 7.23 5.17 9.33
C ASN A 14 8.20 5.88 8.37
N ASN A 15 9.48 5.54 8.49
CA ASN A 15 10.53 6.13 7.65
C ASN A 15 10.43 5.72 6.17
N GLU A 16 9.87 4.55 5.85
CA GLU A 16 9.71 4.03 4.49
C GLU A 16 8.44 4.56 3.82
N GLY A 17 7.34 4.69 4.57
CA GLY A 17 6.08 5.17 4.04
C GLY A 17 4.89 4.94 4.96
N LEU A 18 3.72 4.70 4.36
CA LEU A 18 2.45 4.55 5.08
C LEU A 18 2.13 3.06 5.29
N LEU A 19 1.71 2.72 6.51
CA LEU A 19 1.35 1.36 6.91
C LEU A 19 -0.15 1.16 6.71
N PHE A 20 -0.52 0.00 6.18
CA PHE A 20 -1.90 -0.45 6.06
C PHE A 20 -1.99 -1.96 6.31
N HIS A 21 -3.21 -2.47 6.54
CA HIS A 21 -3.40 -3.86 6.93
C HIS A 21 -4.31 -4.64 5.97
N ALA A 22 -3.91 -5.88 5.72
CA ALA A 22 -4.74 -6.90 5.12
C ALA A 22 -5.05 -7.98 6.15
N ILE A 23 -6.23 -8.59 6.06
CA ILE A 23 -6.58 -9.83 6.75
C ILE A 23 -6.47 -10.95 5.74
N VAL A 24 -5.56 -11.90 5.97
CA VAL A 24 -5.31 -13.07 5.13
C VAL A 24 -5.67 -14.31 5.92
N ASP A 25 -6.71 -15.02 5.48
CA ASP A 25 -7.24 -16.22 6.16
C ASP A 25 -7.46 -16.02 7.68
N GLY A 26 -7.85 -14.80 8.09
CA GLY A 26 -8.11 -14.42 9.48
C GLY A 26 -6.93 -13.81 10.24
N GLU A 27 -5.72 -13.82 9.67
CA GLU A 27 -4.52 -13.24 10.27
C GLU A 27 -4.22 -11.85 9.71
N GLN A 28 -3.81 -10.93 10.59
CA GLN A 28 -3.42 -9.59 10.16
C GLN A 28 -2.02 -9.62 9.53
N VAL A 29 -1.94 -9.13 8.30
CA VAL A 29 -0.71 -8.93 7.54
C VAL A 29 -0.42 -7.43 7.44
N THR A 30 0.79 -7.05 7.87
CA THR A 30 1.22 -5.65 7.79
C THR A 30 1.82 -5.35 6.42
N CYS A 31 1.30 -4.31 5.77
CA CYS A 31 1.78 -3.80 4.50
C CYS A 31 2.36 -2.39 4.68
N VAL A 32 3.35 -2.05 3.87
CA VAL A 32 3.95 -0.71 3.82
C VAL A 32 3.97 -0.29 2.36
N VAL A 33 3.37 0.86 2.05
CA VAL A 33 3.54 1.49 0.75
C VAL A 33 4.60 2.58 0.85
N THR A 34 5.66 2.46 0.05
CA THR A 34 6.77 3.41 0.03
C THR A 34 6.30 4.80 -0.40
N ARG A 35 6.97 5.86 0.07
CA ARG A 35 6.66 7.23 -0.34
C ARG A 35 6.71 7.40 -1.85
N GLU A 36 7.69 6.80 -2.51
CA GLU A 36 7.84 6.84 -3.97
C GLU A 36 6.67 6.16 -4.70
N ALA A 37 6.11 5.09 -4.13
CA ALA A 37 4.91 4.45 -4.68
C ALA A 37 3.66 5.30 -4.47
N LEU A 38 3.53 5.96 -3.32
CA LEU A 38 2.40 6.86 -3.04
C LEU A 38 2.34 8.04 -4.02
N TRP A 39 3.50 8.53 -4.45
CA TRP A 39 3.59 9.64 -5.40
C TRP A 39 3.51 9.22 -6.87
N GLU A 40 3.41 7.93 -7.16
CA GLU A 40 3.30 7.47 -8.55
C GLU A 40 2.00 7.99 -9.18
N GLY A 41 2.10 8.60 -10.36
CA GLY A 41 0.96 9.18 -11.07
C GLY A 41 0.56 10.59 -10.61
N PHE A 42 1.23 11.15 -9.61
CA PHE A 42 1.05 12.55 -9.19
C PHE A 42 2.13 13.47 -9.79
N SER A 43 1.74 14.70 -10.10
CA SER A 43 2.67 15.75 -10.53
C SER A 43 3.39 16.35 -9.33
N ALA A 44 4.63 16.84 -9.54
CA ALA A 44 5.48 17.37 -8.46
C ALA A 44 4.93 18.64 -7.77
N ASP A 45 3.96 19.31 -8.38
CA ASP A 45 3.27 20.50 -7.86
C ASP A 45 2.04 20.16 -7.00
N GLN A 46 1.61 18.89 -6.96
CA GLN A 46 0.52 18.46 -6.11
C GLN A 46 0.98 18.33 -4.66
N VAL A 47 0.36 19.10 -3.77
CA VAL A 47 0.61 19.05 -2.33
C VAL A 47 -0.47 18.19 -1.69
N LEU A 48 -0.15 16.92 -1.48
CA LEU A 48 -0.98 15.96 -0.75
C LEU A 48 -0.27 15.49 0.53
N SER A 49 -1.01 15.15 1.56
CA SER A 49 -0.49 14.29 2.63
C SER A 49 -0.30 12.86 2.09
N LEU A 50 0.56 12.07 2.77
CA LEU A 50 0.75 10.65 2.41
C LEU A 50 -0.55 9.85 2.51
N GLU A 51 -1.44 10.21 3.44
CA GLU A 51 -2.74 9.57 3.56
C GLU A 51 -3.67 9.92 2.40
N GLU A 52 -3.70 11.17 1.96
CA GLU A 52 -4.49 11.57 0.78
C GLU A 52 -3.98 10.88 -0.49
N ALA A 53 -2.65 10.81 -0.67
CA ALA A 53 -2.04 10.08 -1.76
C ALA A 53 -2.39 8.57 -1.70
N PHE A 54 -2.35 7.97 -0.51
CA PHE A 54 -2.75 6.57 -0.31
C PHE A 54 -4.22 6.35 -0.67
N ARG A 55 -5.13 7.18 -0.16
CA ARG A 55 -6.57 7.09 -0.45
C ARG A 55 -6.86 7.25 -1.94
N ALA A 56 -6.15 8.15 -2.63
CA ALA A 56 -6.30 8.36 -4.05
C ALA A 56 -5.75 7.19 -4.90
N GLY A 57 -4.63 6.58 -4.48
CA GLY A 57 -4.01 5.43 -5.17
C GLY A 57 -4.48 4.06 -4.67
N ARG A 58 -5.45 4.00 -3.76
CA ARG A 58 -5.70 2.84 -2.90
C ARG A 58 -5.94 1.54 -3.65
N GLU A 59 -6.80 1.56 -4.67
CA GLU A 59 -7.12 0.36 -5.45
C GLU A 59 -5.87 -0.26 -6.09
N THR A 60 -4.98 0.58 -6.62
CA THR A 60 -3.73 0.12 -7.25
C THR A 60 -2.75 -0.43 -6.22
N ILE A 61 -2.64 0.24 -5.07
CA ILE A 61 -1.76 -0.17 -3.97
C ILE A 61 -2.23 -1.50 -3.36
N GLU A 62 -3.53 -1.65 -3.10
CA GLU A 62 -4.12 -2.89 -2.58
C GLU A 62 -3.96 -4.04 -3.58
N ARG A 63 -4.15 -3.78 -4.88
CA ARG A 63 -3.92 -4.80 -5.92
C ARG A 63 -2.46 -5.23 -5.99
N ALA A 64 -1.52 -4.29 -5.88
CA ALA A 64 -0.09 -4.60 -5.81
C ALA A 64 0.25 -5.44 -4.57
N ALA A 65 -0.30 -5.08 -3.40
CA ALA A 65 -0.12 -5.83 -2.16
C ALA A 65 -0.72 -7.24 -2.26
N LEU A 66 -1.90 -7.38 -2.87
CA LEU A 66 -2.55 -8.67 -3.12
C LEU A 66 -1.62 -9.62 -3.89
N VAL A 67 -1.04 -9.15 -5.00
CA VAL A 67 -0.11 -9.94 -5.82
C VAL A 67 1.12 -10.36 -5.02
N LEU A 68 1.69 -9.48 -4.20
CA LEU A 68 2.85 -9.81 -3.36
C LEU A 68 2.51 -10.84 -2.27
N ILE A 69 1.32 -10.76 -1.68
CA ILE A 69 0.82 -11.74 -0.71
C ILE A 69 0.65 -13.10 -1.40
N GLU A 70 0.04 -13.13 -2.58
CA GLU A 70 -0.13 -14.36 -3.38
C GLU A 70 1.20 -15.00 -3.79
N GLN A 71 2.24 -14.20 -3.99
CA GLN A 71 3.60 -14.67 -4.27
C GLN A 71 4.34 -15.18 -3.02
N GLY A 72 3.77 -15.05 -1.83
CA GLY A 72 4.38 -15.48 -0.57
C GLY A 72 5.55 -14.60 -0.13
N VAL A 73 5.55 -13.31 -0.48
CA VAL A 73 6.56 -12.35 -0.01
C VAL A 73 6.52 -12.27 1.52
N PRO A 74 7.67 -12.29 2.22
CA PRO A 74 7.71 -12.22 3.68
C PRO A 74 7.20 -10.88 4.20
N GLN A 75 6.62 -10.90 5.40
CA GLN A 75 6.15 -9.69 6.07
C GLN A 75 7.31 -8.85 6.64
N PRO A 76 7.20 -7.50 6.67
CA PRO A 76 6.07 -6.73 6.13
C PRO A 76 6.05 -6.71 4.60
N ILE A 77 4.84 -6.66 4.01
CA ILE A 77 4.67 -6.58 2.56
C ILE A 77 5.01 -5.17 2.09
N VAL A 78 6.11 -5.00 1.34
CA VAL A 78 6.56 -3.67 0.90
C VAL A 78 6.14 -3.40 -0.55
N VAL A 79 5.16 -2.50 -0.72
CA VAL A 79 4.70 -1.99 -2.02
C VAL A 79 5.59 -0.83 -2.47
N LYS A 80 6.41 -1.11 -3.49
CA LYS A 80 7.34 -0.17 -4.11
C LYS A 80 6.76 0.42 -5.38
N ARG A 81 7.35 1.52 -5.85
CA ARG A 81 6.96 2.22 -7.09
C ARG A 81 6.80 1.27 -8.28
N ALA A 82 7.72 0.33 -8.45
CA ALA A 82 7.68 -0.66 -9.53
C ALA A 82 6.45 -1.60 -9.51
N HIS A 83 5.74 -1.70 -8.38
CA HIS A 83 4.54 -2.54 -8.26
C HIS A 83 3.25 -1.77 -8.60
N VAL A 84 3.30 -0.44 -8.65
CA VAL A 84 2.14 0.43 -8.90
C VAL A 84 2.25 1.24 -10.19
N ALA A 85 3.43 1.25 -10.81
CA ALA A 85 3.63 1.90 -12.11
C ALA A 85 2.85 1.16 -13.22
N PRO A 86 2.20 1.88 -14.14
CA PRO A 86 1.54 1.27 -15.29
C PRO A 86 2.56 0.54 -16.17
N VAL A 87 2.20 -0.68 -16.60
CA VAL A 87 3.01 -1.56 -17.46
C VAL A 87 2.93 -1.15 -18.92
#